data_AF-A1ZPN2-F1
#
_entry.id   AF-A1ZPN2-F1
#
_cell.length_a   1.000
_cell.length_b   1.000
_cell.length_c   1.000
_cell.angle_alpha   90.00
_cell.angle_beta   90.00
_cell.angle_gamma   90.00
#
_symmetry.space_group_name_H-M   'P 1'
#
loop_
_entity.id
_entity.type
_entity.pdbx_description
1 polymer ?
#
loop_
_entity_poly.entity_id
_entity_poly.type
_entity_poly.pdbx_seq_one_letter_code
_entity_poly.pdbx_strand_id
1 'polypeptide(L)'
;MAFDFSLWIHAGDNTEQVGTFLHTHASIETKLNQYNLHLQTHKNHYLLKTDQVSQVGIRSLQDAHEMSLIGFEFLKILLKAPPFHYAMVGLGLTKWRDLHEFLPYPKDLLLTKGFVVREDIYDKMEISANTDQSFRLDIGFFRNGYLWIPYIGEWEFPF
;
A
#
# COMPACT_ATOMS: atom_id res chain seq x y z
N MET A 1 -7.39 -18.65 1.87
CA MET A 1 -7.49 -17.30 2.44
C MET A 1 -7.82 -16.34 1.30
N ALA A 2 -8.88 -15.54 1.42
CA ALA A 2 -9.19 -14.52 0.42
C ALA A 2 -8.29 -13.31 0.71
N PHE A 3 -7.47 -12.91 -0.25
CA PHE A 3 -6.61 -11.73 -0.18
C PHE A 3 -7.29 -10.61 -0.96
N ASP A 4 -7.97 -9.70 -0.27
CA ASP A 4 -8.59 -8.52 -0.88
C ASP A 4 -7.57 -7.43 -1.18
N PHE A 5 -6.93 -7.50 -2.34
CA PHE A 5 -5.82 -6.64 -2.72
C PHE A 5 -6.23 -5.16 -2.88
N SER A 6 -5.60 -4.29 -2.09
CA SER A 6 -5.96 -2.86 -2.02
C SER A 6 -4.73 -1.96 -1.89
N LEU A 7 -4.90 -0.70 -2.30
CA LEU A 7 -3.99 0.39 -1.94
C LEU A 7 -4.62 1.19 -0.81
N TRP A 8 -3.94 1.24 0.32
CA TRP A 8 -4.34 2.07 1.44
C TRP A 8 -3.37 3.23 1.63
N ILE A 9 -3.89 4.42 1.90
CA ILE A 9 -3.08 5.63 2.15
C ILE A 9 -3.62 6.36 3.38
N HIS A 10 -2.73 6.73 4.29
CA HIS A 10 -2.99 7.72 5.33
C HIS A 10 -2.32 9.05 4.94
N ALA A 11 -3.14 10.06 4.67
CA ALA A 11 -2.70 11.33 4.12
C ALA A 11 -2.08 12.28 5.16
N GLY A 12 -2.42 12.11 6.44
CA GLY A 12 -2.08 13.07 7.48
C GLY A 12 -2.65 14.45 7.16
N ASP A 13 -1.78 15.47 7.19
CA ASP A 13 -2.18 16.87 6.96
C ASP A 13 -2.55 17.17 5.49
N ASN A 14 -2.18 16.29 4.54
CA ASN A 14 -2.43 16.48 3.11
C ASN A 14 -3.74 15.83 2.62
N THR A 15 -4.73 15.72 3.52
CA THR A 15 -5.96 14.96 3.27
C THR A 15 -6.67 15.40 1.99
N GLU A 16 -6.84 16.70 1.75
CA GLU A 16 -7.54 17.22 0.58
C GLU A 16 -6.81 16.94 -0.75
N GLN A 17 -5.49 17.12 -0.77
CA GLN A 17 -4.67 16.89 -1.97
C GLN A 17 -4.66 15.41 -2.35
N VAL A 18 -4.45 14.53 -1.36
CA VAL A 18 -4.48 13.07 -1.58
C VAL A 18 -5.85 12.62 -2.04
N GLY A 19 -6.92 13.11 -1.41
CA GLY A 19 -8.29 12.78 -1.81
C GLY A 19 -8.60 13.19 -3.24
N THR A 20 -8.25 14.43 -3.61
CA THR A 20 -8.43 14.93 -4.99
C THR A 20 -7.65 14.09 -5.99
N PHE A 21 -6.38 13.78 -5.69
CA PHE A 21 -5.54 12.93 -6.53
C PHE A 21 -6.11 11.52 -6.72
N LEU A 22 -6.61 10.89 -5.65
CA LEU A 22 -7.18 9.55 -5.76
C LEU A 22 -8.50 9.55 -6.55
N HIS A 23 -9.31 10.60 -6.44
CA HIS A 23 -10.52 10.75 -7.23
C HIS A 23 -10.27 10.90 -8.75
N THR A 24 -9.08 11.32 -9.18
CA THR A 24 -8.75 11.35 -10.62
C THR A 24 -8.50 9.96 -11.21
N HIS A 25 -8.38 8.92 -10.38
CA HIS A 25 -8.10 7.55 -10.79
C HIS A 25 -9.37 6.69 -10.74
N ALA A 26 -10.16 6.74 -11.82
CA ALA A 26 -11.39 5.94 -11.93
C ALA A 26 -11.15 4.47 -12.31
N SER A 27 -10.03 4.18 -12.98
CA SER A 27 -9.66 2.83 -13.41
C SER A 27 -8.15 2.66 -13.50
N ILE A 28 -7.68 1.42 -13.48
CA ILE A 28 -6.33 1.02 -13.88
C ILE A 28 -6.41 0.08 -15.08
N GLU A 29 -5.35 0.05 -15.88
CA GLU A 29 -5.22 -0.87 -17.01
C GLU A 29 -3.97 -1.74 -16.79
N THR A 30 -4.14 -3.05 -16.86
CA THR A 30 -3.03 -4.00 -16.85
C THR A 30 -2.91 -4.67 -18.21
N LYS A 31 -1.86 -5.47 -18.40
CA LYS A 31 -1.71 -6.30 -19.61
C LYS A 31 -2.84 -7.32 -19.82
N LEU A 32 -3.64 -7.60 -18.79
CA LEU A 32 -4.69 -8.62 -18.83
C LEU A 32 -6.08 -7.99 -19.01
N ASN A 33 -6.37 -6.88 -18.33
CA ASN A 33 -7.70 -6.28 -18.32
C ASN A 33 -7.67 -4.83 -17.83
N GLN A 34 -8.81 -4.15 -17.96
CA GLN A 34 -9.09 -2.89 -17.30
C GLN A 34 -9.93 -3.13 -16.04
N TYR A 35 -9.58 -2.45 -14.94
CA TYR A 35 -10.27 -2.58 -13.65
C TYR A 35 -10.77 -1.22 -13.19
N ASN A 36 -12.05 -1.14 -12.84
CA ASN A 36 -12.59 0.02 -12.17
C ASN A 36 -12.07 0.10 -10.73
N LEU A 37 -11.84 1.31 -10.27
CA LEU A 37 -11.37 1.58 -8.93
C LEU A 37 -12.47 2.15 -8.06
N HIS A 38 -12.57 1.61 -6.84
CA HIS A 38 -13.48 2.08 -5.81
C HIS A 38 -12.69 2.71 -4.68
N LEU A 39 -12.97 3.99 -4.44
CA LEU A 39 -12.38 4.75 -3.35
C LEU A 39 -13.31 4.72 -2.14
N GLN A 40 -12.81 4.24 -1.00
CA GLN A 40 -13.46 4.40 0.30
C GLN A 40 -12.64 5.38 1.13
N THR A 41 -13.35 6.25 1.86
CA THR A 41 -12.71 7.33 2.64
C THR A 41 -13.18 7.28 4.08
N HIS A 42 -12.25 7.44 5.01
CA HIS A 42 -12.60 7.68 6.42
C HIS A 42 -11.56 8.57 7.09
N LYS A 43 -11.99 9.79 7.46
CA LYS A 43 -11.12 10.84 8.00
C LYS A 43 -9.97 11.13 7.02
N ASN A 44 -8.73 10.92 7.45
CA ASN A 44 -7.50 11.13 6.69
C ASN A 44 -6.94 9.84 6.08
N HIS A 45 -7.76 8.80 5.99
CA HIS A 45 -7.38 7.53 5.39
C HIS A 45 -8.23 7.21 4.15
N TYR A 46 -7.60 6.57 3.18
CA TYR A 46 -8.15 6.27 1.86
C TYR A 46 -7.88 4.79 1.51
N LEU A 47 -8.88 4.10 0.97
CA LEU A 47 -8.77 2.74 0.43
C LEU A 47 -9.13 2.75 -1.04
N LEU A 48 -8.25 2.26 -1.90
CA LEU A 48 -8.51 2.04 -3.30
C LEU A 48 -8.52 0.53 -3.60
N LYS A 49 -9.57 0.05 -4.26
CA LYS A 49 -9.79 -1.37 -4.57
C LYS A 49 -10.24 -1.56 -6.01
N THR A 50 -9.89 -2.71 -6.59
CA THR A 50 -10.44 -3.15 -7.89
C THR A 50 -11.68 -4.01 -7.70
N ASP A 51 -12.53 -4.03 -8.72
CA ASP A 51 -13.60 -5.03 -8.83
C ASP A 51 -13.05 -6.44 -9.10
N GLN A 52 -13.82 -7.45 -8.69
CA GLN A 52 -13.65 -8.88 -9.00
C GLN A 52 -12.41 -9.56 -8.42
N VAL A 53 -11.20 -9.15 -8.78
CA VAL A 53 -9.96 -9.88 -8.46
C VAL A 53 -9.63 -9.79 -6.97
N SER A 54 -9.85 -8.62 -6.37
CA SER A 54 -9.69 -8.41 -4.92
C SER A 54 -10.59 -9.37 -4.13
N GLN A 55 -11.84 -9.58 -4.54
CA GLN A 55 -12.84 -10.21 -3.67
C GLN A 55 -12.64 -11.72 -3.46
N VAL A 56 -11.89 -12.40 -4.33
CA VAL A 56 -11.79 -13.87 -4.31
C VAL A 56 -10.42 -14.39 -3.88
N GLY A 57 -9.40 -13.51 -3.82
CA GLY A 57 -8.04 -13.85 -3.45
C GLY A 57 -7.32 -14.78 -4.43
N ILE A 58 -6.10 -15.19 -4.06
CA ILE A 58 -5.26 -16.07 -4.87
C ILE A 58 -5.76 -17.51 -4.77
N ARG A 59 -6.40 -18.02 -5.82
CA ARG A 59 -6.81 -19.43 -5.94
C ARG A 59 -6.04 -20.16 -7.03
N SER A 60 -5.32 -19.43 -7.87
CA SER A 60 -4.54 -19.96 -8.98
C SER A 60 -3.27 -19.13 -9.24
N LEU A 61 -2.35 -19.67 -10.04
CA LEU A 61 -1.20 -18.90 -10.53
C LEU A 61 -1.63 -17.71 -11.40
N GLN A 62 -2.75 -17.85 -12.11
CA GLN A 62 -3.32 -16.76 -12.90
C GLN A 62 -3.79 -15.62 -11.99
N ASP A 63 -4.48 -15.94 -10.89
CA ASP A 63 -4.92 -14.96 -9.90
C ASP A 63 -3.71 -14.24 -9.29
N ALA A 64 -2.65 -14.99 -8.94
CA ALA A 64 -1.41 -14.41 -8.40
C ALA A 64 -0.74 -13.45 -9.39
N HIS A 65 -0.71 -13.82 -10.67
CA HIS A 65 -0.15 -12.97 -11.74
C HIS A 65 -1.00 -11.71 -11.95
N GLU A 66 -2.32 -11.85 -12.01
CA GLU A 66 -3.25 -10.73 -12.16
C GLU A 66 -3.18 -9.76 -10.99
N MET A 67 -3.15 -10.27 -9.75
CA MET A 67 -2.97 -9.46 -8.54
C MET A 67 -1.63 -8.75 -8.49
N SER A 68 -0.55 -9.41 -8.96
CA SER A 68 0.76 -8.76 -9.08
C SER A 68 0.72 -7.58 -10.05
N LEU A 69 0.06 -7.74 -11.20
CA LEU A 69 -0.11 -6.67 -12.18
C LEU A 69 -0.93 -5.50 -11.62
N ILE A 70 -2.00 -5.77 -10.88
CA ILE A 70 -2.78 -4.75 -10.18
C ILE A 70 -1.90 -4.02 -9.13
N GLY A 71 -1.08 -4.77 -8.39
CA GLY A 71 -0.08 -4.23 -7.46
C GLY A 71 0.86 -3.24 -8.10
N PHE A 72 1.40 -3.57 -9.27
CA PHE A 72 2.25 -2.64 -10.01
C PHE A 72 1.51 -1.36 -10.42
N GLU A 73 0.25 -1.43 -10.80
CA GLU A 73 -0.53 -0.22 -11.11
C GLU A 73 -0.80 0.63 -9.87
N PHE A 74 -1.10 0.01 -8.72
CA PHE A 74 -1.22 0.73 -7.44
C PHE A 74 0.09 1.38 -7.01
N LEU A 75 1.21 0.70 -7.20
CA LEU A 75 2.54 1.25 -6.95
C LEU A 75 2.79 2.50 -7.81
N LYS A 76 2.44 2.46 -9.11
CA LYS A 76 2.56 3.62 -10.02
C LYS A 76 1.70 4.80 -9.58
N ILE A 77 0.48 4.54 -9.10
CA ILE A 77 -0.38 5.57 -8.51
C ILE A 77 0.32 6.18 -7.30
N LEU A 78 0.84 5.34 -6.40
CA LEU A 78 1.48 5.78 -5.17
C LEU A 78 2.75 6.62 -5.41
N LEU A 79 3.55 6.25 -6.41
CA LEU A 79 4.75 7.01 -6.82
C LEU A 79 4.42 8.44 -7.24
N LYS A 80 3.25 8.65 -7.87
CA LYS A 80 2.77 9.96 -8.34
C LYS A 80 1.92 10.70 -7.31
N ALA A 81 1.59 10.07 -6.19
CA ALA A 81 0.70 10.66 -5.19
C ALA A 81 1.32 11.91 -4.55
N PRO A 82 0.50 12.90 -4.11
CA PRO A 82 0.94 13.98 -3.24
C PRO A 82 1.60 13.45 -1.95
N PRO A 83 2.23 14.31 -1.13
CA PRO A 83 2.77 13.87 0.13
C PRO A 83 1.71 13.20 1.04
N PHE A 84 2.06 12.07 1.65
CA PHE A 84 1.24 11.31 2.58
C PHE A 84 2.10 10.86 3.77
N HIS A 85 1.49 10.32 4.83
CA HIS A 85 2.23 9.84 6.00
C HIS A 85 2.78 8.45 5.79
N TYR A 86 1.88 7.52 5.46
CA TYR A 86 2.21 6.15 5.12
C TYR A 86 1.13 5.57 4.22
N ALA A 87 1.50 4.53 3.51
CA ALA A 87 0.65 3.80 2.59
C ALA A 87 1.00 2.31 2.64
N MET A 88 0.10 1.49 2.16
CA MET A 88 0.35 0.07 1.97
C MET A 88 -0.28 -0.37 0.67
N VAL A 89 0.56 -0.91 -0.21
CA VAL A 89 0.11 -1.61 -1.40
C VAL A 89 -0.20 -3.05 -0.98
N GLY A 90 -1.16 -3.69 -1.65
CA GLY A 90 -1.41 -5.12 -1.57
C GLY A 90 -1.88 -5.67 -0.23
N LEU A 91 -2.49 -4.83 0.60
CA LEU A 91 -3.11 -5.28 1.83
C LEU A 91 -4.38 -6.07 1.50
N GLY A 92 -4.46 -7.33 1.95
CA GLY A 92 -5.61 -8.21 1.79
C GLY A 92 -6.71 -7.96 2.83
N LEU A 93 -7.62 -6.99 2.62
CA LEU A 93 -8.69 -6.70 3.59
C LEU A 93 -10.09 -6.86 3.05
N THR A 94 -10.92 -7.65 3.73
CA THR A 94 -12.31 -7.79 3.32
C THR A 94 -13.12 -6.52 3.52
N LYS A 95 -12.84 -5.77 4.59
CA LYS A 95 -13.56 -4.53 4.93
C LYS A 95 -12.64 -3.47 5.52
N TRP A 96 -13.08 -2.21 5.44
CA TRP A 96 -12.42 -1.08 6.12
C TRP A 96 -12.33 -1.25 7.64
N ARG A 97 -13.28 -1.99 8.24
CA ARG A 97 -13.25 -2.36 9.65
C ARG A 97 -12.00 -3.15 10.00
N ASP A 98 -11.61 -4.11 9.15
CA ASP A 98 -10.43 -4.94 9.34
C ASP A 98 -9.16 -4.07 9.36
N LEU A 99 -9.10 -3.01 8.53
CA LEU A 99 -8.00 -2.05 8.56
C LEU A 99 -7.87 -1.38 9.93
N HIS A 100 -8.98 -0.92 10.50
CA HIS A 100 -9.00 -0.26 11.81
C HIS A 100 -8.46 -1.14 12.94
N GLU A 101 -8.46 -2.46 12.76
CA GLU A 101 -7.85 -3.40 13.69
C GLU A 101 -6.31 -3.43 13.57
N PHE A 102 -5.75 -3.08 12.40
CA PHE A 102 -4.30 -2.91 12.17
C PHE A 102 -3.76 -1.53 12.55
N LEU A 103 -4.59 -0.48 12.49
CA LEU A 103 -4.19 0.90 12.82
C LEU A 103 -3.72 1.18 14.26
N PRO A 104 -4.10 0.45 15.33
CA PRO A 104 -3.69 0.78 16.69
C PRO A 104 -2.19 0.61 16.94
N TYR A 105 -1.48 -0.13 16.09
CA TYR A 105 -0.06 -0.44 16.26
C TYR A 105 0.74 -0.18 14.97
N PRO A 106 1.23 1.05 14.76
CA PRO A 106 2.06 1.39 13.60
C PRO A 106 3.31 0.52 13.48
N LYS A 107 3.83 0.01 14.61
CA LYS A 107 5.00 -0.86 14.68
C LYS A 107 4.79 -2.21 13.98
N ASP A 108 3.58 -2.76 14.00
CA ASP A 108 3.30 -4.04 13.35
C ASP A 108 3.18 -3.86 11.83
N LEU A 109 2.74 -2.67 11.38
CA LEU A 109 2.72 -2.29 9.98
C LEU A 109 4.13 -2.09 9.41
N LEU A 110 5.10 -1.66 10.23
CA LEU A 110 6.52 -1.58 9.86
C LEU A 110 7.15 -2.94 9.51
N LEU A 111 6.46 -4.05 9.72
CA LEU A 111 6.94 -5.38 9.34
C LEU A 111 6.22 -5.93 8.10
N THR A 112 5.22 -5.20 7.61
CA THR A 112 4.36 -5.66 6.51
C THR A 112 4.99 -5.29 5.17
N LYS A 113 5.16 -6.29 4.30
CA LYS A 113 5.63 -6.07 2.92
C LYS A 113 4.59 -5.23 2.15
N GLY A 114 5.05 -4.31 1.31
CA GLY A 114 4.22 -3.32 0.62
C GLY A 114 3.99 -2.03 1.40
N PHE A 115 4.55 -1.89 2.60
CA PHE A 115 4.42 -0.69 3.42
C PHE A 115 5.39 0.42 2.99
N VAL A 116 4.85 1.61 2.76
CA VAL A 116 5.58 2.83 2.39
C VAL A 116 5.34 3.89 3.47
N VAL A 117 6.39 4.57 3.92
CA VAL A 117 6.30 5.54 5.02
C VAL A 117 7.21 6.73 4.78
N ARG A 118 6.77 7.91 5.21
CA ARG A 118 7.58 9.13 5.17
C ARG A 118 8.71 9.05 6.21
N GLU A 119 9.92 9.43 5.84
CA GLU A 119 11.13 9.28 6.67
C GLU A 119 10.98 9.92 8.06
N ASP A 120 10.49 11.16 8.13
CA ASP A 120 10.29 11.90 9.39
C ASP A 120 9.28 11.23 10.34
N ILE A 121 8.35 10.44 9.79
CA ILE A 121 7.37 9.68 10.56
C ILE A 121 7.99 8.37 11.03
N TYR A 122 8.71 7.69 10.14
CA TYR A 122 9.45 6.48 10.48
C TYR A 122 10.41 6.72 11.65
N ASP A 123 11.16 7.82 11.61
CA ASP A 123 12.09 8.20 12.68
C ASP A 123 11.39 8.47 14.02
N LYS A 124 10.15 8.97 13.98
CA LYS A 124 9.31 9.22 15.17
C LYS A 124 8.63 7.97 15.72
N MET A 125 8.57 6.87 14.98
CA MET A 125 7.88 5.65 15.40
C MET A 125 8.59 4.86 16.53
N GLU A 126 9.62 5.44 17.18
CA GLU A 126 10.39 4.84 18.27
C GLU A 126 10.72 3.36 18.00
N ILE A 127 11.34 3.10 16.84
CA ILE A 127 12.05 1.84 16.63
C ILE A 127 13.24 1.93 17.58
N SER A 128 13.07 1.37 18.77
CA SER A 128 14.07 1.49 19.83
C SER A 128 15.44 1.10 19.28
N ALA A 129 16.50 1.76 19.74
CA ALA A 129 17.88 1.39 19.42
C ALA A 129 18.24 -0.07 19.81
N ASN A 130 17.33 -0.80 20.47
CA ASN A 130 17.43 -2.21 20.86
C ASN A 130 16.61 -3.16 19.96
N THR A 131 15.90 -2.64 18.97
CA THR A 131 15.22 -3.45 17.95
C THR A 131 16.27 -3.79 16.90
N ASP A 132 16.52 -5.09 16.73
CA ASP A 132 17.55 -5.70 15.91
C ASP A 132 17.88 -4.88 14.64
N GLN A 133 19.14 -4.45 14.49
CA GLN A 133 19.57 -3.61 13.36
C GLN A 133 19.34 -4.30 12.00
N SER A 134 19.05 -5.60 12.01
CA SER A 134 18.59 -6.39 10.87
C SER A 134 17.32 -5.84 10.21
N PHE A 135 16.42 -5.18 10.94
CA PHE A 135 15.18 -4.62 10.38
C PHE A 135 15.40 -3.44 9.43
N ARG A 136 16.51 -2.70 9.61
CA ARG A 136 16.88 -1.62 8.68
C ARG A 136 17.38 -2.16 7.33
N LEU A 137 17.78 -3.43 7.24
CA LEU A 137 18.26 -4.02 5.99
C LEU A 137 17.11 -4.32 5.00
N ASP A 138 15.89 -4.46 5.52
CA ASP A 138 14.70 -4.80 4.73
C ASP A 138 13.93 -3.57 4.22
N ILE A 139 14.35 -2.35 4.59
CA ILE A 139 13.72 -1.10 4.17
C ILE A 139 14.55 -0.44 3.06
N GLY A 140 13.96 -0.35 1.88
CA GLY A 140 14.51 0.27 0.69
C GLY A 140 14.06 1.72 0.52
N PHE A 141 14.66 2.36 -0.48
CA PHE A 141 14.25 3.69 -0.95
C PHE A 141 12.98 3.59 -1.80
N PHE A 142 12.00 4.44 -1.53
CA PHE A 142 10.78 4.55 -2.35
C PHE A 142 10.88 5.72 -3.33
N ARG A 143 11.00 6.91 -2.77
CA ARG A 143 11.20 8.21 -3.44
C ARG A 143 11.75 9.17 -2.39
N ASN A 144 12.19 10.36 -2.81
CA ASN A 144 12.74 11.34 -1.88
C ASN A 144 11.80 11.61 -0.68
N GLY A 145 12.30 11.37 0.54
CA GLY A 145 11.54 11.51 1.79
C GLY A 145 10.64 10.32 2.16
N TYR A 146 10.72 9.19 1.44
CA TYR A 146 9.93 7.98 1.70
C TYR A 146 10.76 6.70 1.64
N LEU A 147 10.45 5.82 2.57
CA LEU A 147 10.99 4.48 2.72
C LEU A 147 9.94 3.44 2.34
N TRP A 148 10.38 2.29 1.82
CA TRP A 148 9.50 1.19 1.40
C TRP A 148 10.05 -0.14 1.89
N ILE A 149 9.18 -1.00 2.40
CA ILE A 149 9.44 -2.42 2.61
C ILE A 149 8.90 -3.20 1.40
N PRO A 150 9.72 -3.46 0.37
CA PRO A 150 9.27 -4.14 -0.85
C PRO A 150 8.83 -5.58 -0.59
N TYR A 151 7.97 -6.09 -1.47
CA TYR A 151 7.67 -7.50 -1.55
C TYR A 151 8.91 -8.29 -1.99
N ILE A 152 9.02 -9.56 -1.58
CA ILE A 152 10.18 -10.41 -1.91
C ILE A 152 10.44 -10.48 -3.44
N GLY A 153 9.38 -10.50 -4.25
CA GLY A 153 9.50 -10.51 -5.72
C GLY A 153 9.91 -9.18 -6.36
N GLU A 154 9.88 -8.06 -5.61
CA GLU A 154 10.27 -6.73 -6.11
C GLU A 154 11.76 -6.45 -5.90
N TRP A 155 12.44 -7.22 -5.02
CA TRP A 155 13.90 -7.15 -4.86
C TRP A 155 14.65 -7.66 -6.10
N GLU A 156 14.09 -8.64 -6.81
CA GLU A 156 14.72 -9.25 -7.99
C GLU A 156 14.52 -8.40 -9.26
N PHE A 157 13.59 -7.44 -9.23
CA PHE A 157 13.29 -6.52 -10.31
C PHE A 157 13.29 -5.08 -9.79
N PRO A 158 14.47 -4.49 -9.50
CA PRO A 158 14.56 -3.08 -9.16
C PRO A 158 14.04 -2.26 -10.34
N PHE A 159 13.08 -1.39 -10.03
CA PHE A 159 12.40 -0.50 -10.98
C PHE A 159 13.35 0.56 -11.56
#